data_AF-A0A927YDE0-F1
#
_entry.id   AF-A0A927YDE0-F1
#
_cell.length_a   1.000
_cell.length_b   1.000
_cell.length_c   1.000
_cell.angle_alpha   90.00
_cell.angle_beta   90.00
_cell.angle_gamma   90.00
#
_symmetry.space_group_name_H-M   'P 1'
#
loop_
_entity.id
_entity.type
_entity.pdbx_description
1 polymer ?
#
loop_
_entity_poly.entity_id
_entity_poly.type
_entity_poly.pdbx_seq_one_letter_code
_entity_poly.pdbx_strand_id
1 'polypeptide(L)'
;MGRMPTTDLTVGRLRNAPDDKDIKMLRKAFDVKEYKITPVNNMYGYYMYHIAEIMPYCYLSYHLDCDLKKAAGTQIKMIMKATKECFVYLKEQGIPVMLPGEDDYYDGGVKTAAMSLLYRAMAKTVLGKLMVTDHCKNGIHEMRYLDWKFEEFRESHPGRNSLASHR
;
A
#
# COMPACT_ATOMS: atom_id res chain seq x y z
N MET A 1 13.55 13.01 -27.14
CA MET A 1 12.20 13.37 -26.64
C MET A 1 11.76 12.25 -25.72
N GLY A 2 11.67 12.49 -24.41
CA GLY A 2 11.26 11.46 -23.45
C GLY A 2 9.81 11.08 -23.71
N ARG A 3 9.52 9.79 -23.88
CA ARG A 3 8.14 9.28 -23.99
C ARG A 3 7.38 9.75 -22.75
N MET A 4 6.19 10.33 -22.93
CA MET A 4 5.35 10.65 -21.78
C MET A 4 5.05 9.35 -21.01
N PRO A 5 5.04 9.37 -19.68
CA PRO A 5 4.68 8.19 -18.91
C PRO A 5 3.26 7.75 -19.31
N THR A 6 3.11 6.48 -19.68
CA THR A 6 1.80 5.87 -19.91
C THR A 6 0.97 6.04 -18.65
N THR A 7 -0.20 6.66 -18.76
CA THR A 7 -1.13 6.76 -17.63
C THR A 7 -1.83 5.42 -17.47
N ASP A 8 -1.80 4.83 -16.28
CA ASP A 8 -2.37 3.50 -16.01
C ASP A 8 -3.58 3.61 -15.07
N LEU A 9 -4.67 2.92 -15.42
CA LEU A 9 -5.85 2.73 -14.59
C LEU A 9 -5.93 1.27 -14.16
N THR A 10 -5.58 0.99 -12.92
CA THR A 10 -5.82 -0.30 -12.30
C THR A 10 -7.31 -0.44 -11.97
N VAL A 11 -7.97 -1.49 -12.46
CA VAL A 11 -9.42 -1.65 -12.31
C VAL A 11 -9.83 -3.09 -12.00
N GLY A 12 -10.84 -3.25 -11.15
CA GLY A 12 -11.41 -4.54 -10.80
C GLY A 12 -12.76 -4.37 -10.15
N ARG A 13 -13.55 -5.46 -10.10
CA ARG A 13 -14.76 -5.48 -9.28
C ARG A 13 -14.37 -5.66 -7.82
N LEU A 14 -15.33 -5.42 -6.92
CA LEU A 14 -15.09 -5.47 -5.48
C LEU A 14 -14.35 -6.74 -5.05
N ARG A 15 -14.76 -7.92 -5.53
CA ARG A 15 -14.13 -9.22 -5.19
C ARG A 15 -13.88 -10.13 -6.41
N ASN A 16 -13.95 -9.59 -7.62
CA ASN A 16 -13.82 -10.36 -8.86
C ASN A 16 -13.10 -9.54 -9.95
N ALA A 17 -12.63 -10.22 -10.99
CA ALA A 17 -12.11 -9.56 -12.18
C ALA A 17 -13.21 -8.73 -12.87
N PRO A 18 -12.84 -7.64 -13.56
CA PRO A 18 -13.77 -6.96 -14.45
C PRO A 18 -14.12 -7.89 -15.61
N ASP A 19 -15.36 -7.87 -16.07
CA ASP A 19 -15.76 -8.62 -17.26
C ASP A 19 -15.58 -7.79 -18.55
N ASP A 20 -15.83 -8.42 -19.71
CA ASP A 20 -15.68 -7.76 -21.02
C ASP A 20 -16.54 -6.50 -21.15
N LYS A 21 -17.71 -6.47 -20.49
CA LYS A 21 -18.60 -5.31 -20.51
C LYS A 21 -17.98 -4.15 -19.73
N ASP A 22 -17.42 -4.41 -18.55
CA ASP A 22 -16.70 -3.41 -17.76
C ASP A 22 -15.52 -2.83 -18.55
N ILE A 23 -14.67 -3.70 -19.11
CA ILE A 23 -13.49 -3.26 -19.86
C ILE A 23 -13.88 -2.47 -21.10
N LYS A 24 -14.91 -2.91 -21.84
CA LYS A 24 -15.38 -2.18 -23.02
C LYS A 24 -15.94 -0.80 -22.65
N MET A 25 -16.69 -0.70 -21.55
CA MET A 25 -17.20 0.56 -21.04
C MET A 25 -16.05 1.51 -20.68
N LEU A 26 -15.05 1.04 -19.94
CA LEU A 26 -13.90 1.84 -19.51
C LEU A 26 -13.05 2.28 -20.70
N ARG A 27 -12.78 1.39 -21.67
CA ARG A 27 -12.07 1.75 -22.90
C ARG A 27 -12.80 2.84 -23.69
N LYS A 28 -14.13 2.79 -23.73
CA LYS A 28 -14.94 3.82 -24.38
C LYS A 28 -14.91 5.15 -23.61
N ALA A 29 -14.94 5.09 -22.28
CA ALA A 29 -14.90 6.29 -21.43
C ALA A 29 -13.52 6.96 -21.43
N PHE A 30 -12.45 6.17 -21.49
CA PHE A 30 -11.05 6.60 -21.49
C PHE A 30 -10.39 6.36 -22.85
N ASP A 31 -11.08 6.70 -23.94
CA ASP A 31 -10.56 6.61 -25.32
C ASP A 31 -9.63 7.79 -25.62
N VAL A 32 -8.53 7.86 -24.86
CA VAL A 32 -7.49 8.87 -25.02
C VAL A 32 -6.16 8.17 -25.29
N LYS A 33 -5.28 8.84 -26.04
CA LYS A 33 -3.97 8.28 -26.41
C LYS A 33 -3.15 7.98 -25.15
N GLU A 34 -2.44 6.86 -25.16
CA GLU A 34 -1.47 6.46 -24.12
C GLU A 34 -2.09 6.21 -22.73
N TYR A 35 -3.36 5.85 -22.67
CA TYR A 35 -4.04 5.39 -21.45
C TYR A 35 -4.15 3.86 -21.41
N LYS A 36 -3.52 3.24 -20.40
CA LYS A 36 -3.53 1.80 -20.18
C LYS A 36 -4.59 1.47 -19.12
N ILE A 37 -5.35 0.41 -19.36
CA ILE A 37 -6.26 -0.18 -18.37
C ILE A 37 -5.66 -1.51 -17.94
N THR A 38 -5.38 -1.64 -16.64
CA THR A 38 -4.78 -2.83 -16.03
C THR A 38 -5.82 -3.52 -15.14
N PRO A 39 -6.40 -4.65 -15.58
CA PRO A 39 -7.38 -5.36 -14.77
C PRO A 39 -6.73 -6.07 -13.57
N VAL A 40 -7.43 -6.07 -12.44
CA VAL A 40 -7.11 -6.86 -11.24
C VAL A 40 -8.32 -7.70 -10.82
N ASN A 41 -8.06 -8.88 -10.27
CA ASN A 41 -9.10 -9.87 -9.98
C ASN A 41 -9.91 -9.60 -8.70
N ASN A 42 -9.53 -8.62 -7.89
CA ASN A 42 -10.16 -8.30 -6.62
C ASN A 42 -9.70 -6.91 -6.15
N MET A 43 -10.52 -5.89 -6.38
CA MET A 43 -10.19 -4.51 -6.03
C MET A 43 -10.18 -4.27 -4.51
N TYR A 44 -11.00 -5.01 -3.75
CA TYR A 44 -10.95 -4.96 -2.28
C TYR A 44 -9.58 -5.41 -1.75
N GLY A 45 -9.07 -6.54 -2.24
CA GLY A 45 -7.73 -7.02 -1.87
C GLY A 45 -6.63 -6.04 -2.27
N TYR A 46 -6.77 -5.41 -3.44
CA TYR A 46 -5.82 -4.41 -3.92
C TYR A 46 -5.70 -3.23 -2.95
N TYR A 47 -6.82 -2.67 -2.52
CA TYR A 47 -6.81 -1.58 -1.54
C TYR A 47 -6.37 -2.01 -0.14
N MET A 48 -6.74 -3.20 0.32
CA MET A 48 -6.29 -3.70 1.63
C MET A 48 -4.75 -3.84 1.68
N TYR A 49 -4.15 -4.37 0.61
CA TYR A 49 -2.69 -4.45 0.49
C TYR A 49 -2.03 -3.07 0.38
N HIS A 50 -2.63 -2.16 -0.38
CA HIS A 50 -2.12 -0.80 -0.49
C HIS A 50 -2.11 -0.09 0.87
N ILE A 51 -3.19 -0.20 1.64
CA ILE A 51 -3.28 0.33 3.01
C ILE A 51 -2.22 -0.31 3.92
N ALA A 52 -2.06 -1.64 3.87
CA ALA A 52 -1.05 -2.36 4.63
C ALA A 52 0.39 -1.92 4.30
N GLU A 53 0.64 -1.49 3.07
CA GLU A 53 1.93 -0.94 2.64
C GLU A 53 2.15 0.49 3.14
N ILE A 54 1.17 1.38 2.93
CA ILE A 54 1.34 2.82 3.15
C ILE A 54 1.20 3.26 4.61
N MET A 55 0.36 2.58 5.40
CA MET A 55 0.03 3.01 6.77
C MET A 55 1.23 3.02 7.72
N PRO A 56 2.12 2.01 7.74
CA PRO A 56 3.35 2.07 8.54
C PRO A 56 4.22 3.30 8.25
N TYR A 57 4.29 3.69 6.97
CA TYR A 57 5.05 4.86 6.54
C TYR A 57 4.37 6.16 6.96
N CYS A 58 3.03 6.20 6.95
CA CYS A 58 2.24 7.33 7.45
C CYS A 58 2.38 7.52 8.96
N TYR A 59 2.37 6.43 9.76
CA TYR A 59 2.63 6.53 11.20
C TYR A 59 4.03 7.06 11.49
N LEU A 60 5.04 6.62 10.75
CA LEU A 60 6.39 7.17 10.91
C LEU A 60 6.44 8.65 10.54
N SER A 61 5.74 9.06 9.48
CA SER A 61 5.59 10.48 9.12
C SER A 61 5.02 11.27 10.29
N TYR A 62 3.88 10.88 10.86
CA TYR A 62 3.28 11.57 12.01
C TYR A 62 4.18 11.57 13.24
N HIS A 63 4.85 10.46 13.54
CA HIS A 63 5.79 10.34 14.65
C HIS A 63 6.97 11.33 14.53
N LEU A 64 7.32 11.76 13.32
CA LEU A 64 8.43 12.67 13.04
C LEU A 64 7.96 14.10 12.70
N ASP A 65 6.75 14.49 13.14
CA ASP A 65 6.12 15.78 12.83
C ASP A 65 5.98 16.03 11.32
N CYS A 66 5.74 14.97 10.57
CA CYS A 66 5.68 14.95 9.11
C CYS A 66 6.97 15.50 8.46
N ASP A 67 8.12 15.20 9.08
CA ASP A 67 9.46 15.43 8.54
C ASP A 67 10.28 14.13 8.51
N LEU A 68 10.11 13.36 7.43
CA LEU A 68 10.81 12.08 7.24
C LEU A 68 12.32 12.22 7.11
N LYS A 69 12.86 13.43 6.91
CA LYS A 69 14.33 13.61 6.91
C LYS A 69 14.92 13.25 8.27
N LYS A 70 14.14 13.33 9.35
CA LYS A 70 14.51 12.89 10.70
C LYS A 70 14.56 11.37 10.87
N ALA A 71 14.02 10.59 9.93
CA ALA A 71 13.91 9.15 10.08
C ALA A 71 15.28 8.47 10.24
N ALA A 72 15.41 7.67 11.29
CA ALA A 72 16.56 6.81 11.53
C ALA A 72 16.48 5.53 10.68
N GLY A 73 17.63 4.95 10.36
CA GLY A 73 17.70 3.70 9.60
C GLY A 73 17.01 2.51 10.29
N THR A 74 16.92 2.54 11.63
CA THR A 74 16.18 1.56 12.44
C THR A 74 14.66 1.73 12.33
N GLN A 75 14.17 2.97 12.27
CA GLN A 75 12.74 3.25 12.04
C GLN A 75 12.30 2.79 10.63
N ILE A 76 13.14 2.98 9.61
CA ILE A 76 12.86 2.43 8.27
C ILE A 76 12.77 0.90 8.29
N LYS A 77 13.65 0.22 9.02
CA LYS A 77 13.58 -1.25 9.18
C LYS A 77 12.30 -1.66 9.93
N MET A 78 11.88 -0.88 10.93
CA MET A 78 10.69 -1.13 11.72
C MET A 78 9.42 -1.06 10.86
N ILE A 79 9.25 -0.02 10.05
CA ILE A 79 8.06 0.09 9.18
C ILE A 79 8.02 -1.01 8.11
N MET A 80 9.17 -1.43 7.57
CA MET A 80 9.21 -2.56 6.63
C MET A 80 8.79 -3.87 7.30
N LYS A 81 9.19 -4.08 8.55
CA LYS A 81 8.74 -5.22 9.35
C LYS A 81 7.24 -5.16 9.60
N ALA A 82 6.70 -3.99 9.95
CA ALA A 82 5.26 -3.79 10.13
C ALA A 82 4.48 -4.05 8.83
N THR A 83 4.95 -3.56 7.68
CA THR A 83 4.33 -3.86 6.37
C THR A 83 4.30 -5.37 6.10
N LYS A 84 5.40 -6.08 6.35
CA LYS A 84 5.46 -7.54 6.24
C LYS A 84 4.43 -8.23 7.15
N GLU A 85 4.34 -7.81 8.41
CA GLU A 85 3.39 -8.35 9.38
C GLU A 85 1.94 -8.11 8.94
N CYS A 86 1.63 -6.93 8.41
CA CYS A 86 0.32 -6.64 7.81
C CYS A 86 0.03 -7.55 6.60
N PHE A 87 1.00 -7.75 5.70
CA PHE A 87 0.82 -8.65 4.55
C PHE A 87 0.58 -10.10 4.97
N VAL A 88 1.33 -10.60 5.96
CA VAL A 88 1.11 -11.94 6.53
C VAL A 88 -0.29 -12.03 7.11
N TYR A 89 -0.69 -11.06 7.93
CA TYR A 89 -2.02 -11.00 8.52
C TYR A 89 -3.13 -11.04 7.46
N LEU A 90 -3.05 -10.21 6.41
CA LEU A 90 -4.05 -10.19 5.33
C LEU A 90 -4.15 -11.54 4.59
N LYS A 91 -3.01 -12.21 4.33
CA LYS A 91 -3.02 -13.57 3.75
C LYS A 91 -3.74 -14.56 4.67
N GLU A 92 -3.53 -14.49 5.98
CA GLU A 92 -4.20 -15.36 6.94
C GLU A 92 -5.72 -15.16 6.96
N GLN A 93 -6.20 -13.95 6.67
CA GLN A 93 -7.61 -13.62 6.52
C GLN A 93 -8.18 -13.96 5.12
N GLY A 94 -7.41 -14.64 4.26
CA GLY A 94 -7.84 -15.02 2.92
C GLY A 94 -7.94 -13.86 1.93
N ILE A 95 -7.31 -12.72 2.23
CA ILE A 95 -7.19 -11.59 1.31
C ILE A 95 -5.91 -11.77 0.50
N PRO A 96 -5.99 -12.01 -0.83
CA PRO A 96 -4.80 -12.30 -1.64
C PRO A 96 -3.99 -11.03 -1.94
N VAL A 97 -2.67 -11.19 -2.05
CA VAL A 97 -1.77 -10.17 -2.63
C VAL A 97 -2.18 -9.96 -4.08
N MET A 98 -2.56 -8.73 -4.44
CA MET A 98 -3.14 -8.46 -5.77
C MET A 98 -2.12 -8.16 -6.86
N LEU A 99 -0.92 -7.73 -6.48
CA LEU A 99 0.22 -7.61 -7.39
C LEU A 99 1.19 -8.75 -7.04
N PRO A 100 1.20 -9.84 -7.82
CA PRO A 100 2.02 -11.01 -7.52
C PRO A 100 3.49 -10.65 -7.31
N GLY A 101 4.05 -11.04 -6.17
CA GLY A 101 5.47 -10.81 -5.82
C GLY A 101 5.76 -9.46 -5.17
N GLU A 102 4.76 -8.64 -4.82
CA GLU A 102 4.97 -7.43 -4.00
C GLU A 102 5.46 -7.74 -2.58
N ASP A 103 4.97 -8.83 -2.01
CA ASP A 103 5.40 -9.36 -0.72
C ASP A 103 6.88 -9.77 -0.69
N ASP A 104 7.44 -10.18 -1.83
CA ASP A 104 8.88 -10.52 -1.93
C ASP A 104 9.80 -9.35 -1.53
N TYR A 105 9.34 -8.10 -1.66
CA TYR A 105 10.09 -6.90 -1.23
C TYR A 105 10.22 -6.77 0.29
N TYR A 106 9.57 -7.66 1.05
CA TYR A 106 9.57 -7.68 2.52
C TYR A 106 9.96 -9.07 3.09
N ASP A 107 10.28 -10.03 2.22
CA ASP A 107 10.61 -11.41 2.59
C ASP A 107 12.11 -11.73 2.72
N GLY A 108 12.96 -10.71 2.71
CA GLY A 108 14.41 -10.81 2.86
C GLY A 108 15.16 -10.73 1.53
N GLY A 109 16.48 -10.97 1.59
CA GLY A 109 17.34 -10.98 0.41
C GLY A 109 17.49 -9.64 -0.32
N VAL A 110 17.82 -9.72 -1.62
CA VAL A 110 18.18 -8.56 -2.45
C VAL A 110 17.00 -7.61 -2.68
N LYS A 111 15.79 -8.14 -2.90
CA LYS A 111 14.58 -7.31 -3.11
C LYS A 111 14.27 -6.47 -1.86
N THR A 112 14.35 -7.07 -0.67
CA THR A 112 14.17 -6.33 0.58
C THR A 112 15.27 -5.30 0.83
N ALA A 113 16.52 -5.62 0.49
CA ALA A 113 17.60 -4.64 0.57
C ALA A 113 17.37 -3.44 -0.37
N ALA A 114 16.91 -3.70 -1.60
CA ALA A 114 16.56 -2.67 -2.57
C ALA A 114 15.38 -1.80 -2.08
N MET A 115 14.32 -2.41 -1.56
CA MET A 115 13.18 -1.68 -0.99
C MET A 115 13.60 -0.82 0.21
N SER A 116 14.47 -1.36 1.08
CA SER A 116 15.02 -0.60 2.22
C SER A 116 15.83 0.61 1.77
N LEU A 117 16.62 0.48 0.70
CA LEU A 117 17.36 1.58 0.11
C LEU A 117 16.41 2.63 -0.49
N LEU A 118 15.37 2.20 -1.20
CA LEU A 118 14.34 3.08 -1.74
C LEU A 118 13.66 3.88 -0.62
N TYR A 119 13.23 3.22 0.45
CA TYR A 119 12.57 3.89 1.58
C TYR A 119 13.49 4.89 2.27
N ARG A 120 14.79 4.57 2.41
CA ARG A 120 15.80 5.52 2.91
C ARG A 120 15.98 6.71 1.97
N ALA A 121 16.08 6.47 0.66
CA ALA A 121 16.22 7.53 -0.33
C ALA A 121 14.98 8.45 -0.33
N MET A 122 13.78 7.89 -0.28
CA MET A 122 12.54 8.65 -0.15
C MET A 122 12.55 9.51 1.12
N ALA A 123 12.88 8.92 2.27
CA ALA A 123 12.91 9.65 3.55
C ALA A 123 13.91 10.82 3.55
N LYS A 124 15.02 10.73 2.80
CA LYS A 124 16.08 11.76 2.77
C LYS A 124 15.94 12.77 1.62
N THR A 125 15.00 12.58 0.70
CA THR A 125 14.81 13.44 -0.47
C THR A 125 13.44 14.13 -0.48
N VAL A 126 13.21 15.00 -1.46
CA VAL A 126 11.90 15.64 -1.67
C VAL A 126 10.79 14.63 -1.98
N LEU A 127 11.15 13.41 -2.42
CA LEU A 127 10.19 12.35 -2.71
C LEU A 127 9.39 11.97 -1.46
N GLY A 128 10.01 11.84 -0.28
CA GLY A 128 9.27 11.53 0.95
C GLY A 128 8.26 12.61 1.33
N LYS A 129 8.57 13.87 1.00
CA LYS A 129 7.63 14.98 1.18
C LYS A 129 6.43 14.86 0.25
N LEU A 130 6.69 14.72 -1.06
CA LEU A 130 5.65 14.67 -2.09
C LEU A 130 4.78 13.42 -1.99
N MET A 131 5.40 12.27 -1.70
CA MET A 131 4.71 10.97 -1.71
C MET A 131 3.97 10.69 -0.40
N VAL A 132 4.38 11.29 0.72
CA VAL A 132 3.88 10.89 2.05
C VAL A 132 3.57 12.07 2.94
N THR A 133 4.55 12.92 3.27
CA THR A 133 4.33 13.87 4.37
C THR A 133 3.38 15.00 4.03
N ASP A 134 3.37 15.50 2.80
CA ASP A 134 2.37 16.49 2.35
C ASP A 134 0.97 15.87 2.35
N HIS A 135 0.83 14.61 1.94
CA HIS A 135 -0.45 13.90 2.04
C HIS A 135 -0.87 13.73 3.51
N CYS A 136 0.01 13.31 4.41
CA CYS A 136 -0.28 13.18 5.85
C CYS A 136 -0.72 14.51 6.49
N LYS A 137 -0.04 15.62 6.16
CA LYS A 137 -0.37 16.95 6.72
C LYS A 137 -1.76 17.44 6.31
N ASN A 138 -2.20 17.10 5.10
CA ASN A 138 -3.43 17.63 4.53
C ASN A 138 -4.60 16.62 4.56
N GLY A 139 -4.30 15.32 4.56
CA GLY A 139 -5.24 14.20 4.54
C GLY A 139 -5.50 13.60 5.93
N ILE A 140 -5.46 14.40 6.99
CA ILE A 140 -5.57 13.91 8.37
C ILE A 140 -6.86 13.11 8.59
N HIS A 141 -7.99 13.59 8.07
CA HIS A 141 -9.28 12.89 8.20
C HIS A 141 -9.30 11.55 7.44
N GLU A 142 -8.69 11.51 6.26
CA GLU A 142 -8.55 10.28 5.48
C GLU A 142 -7.68 9.26 6.23
N MET A 143 -6.51 9.67 6.72
CA MET A 143 -5.60 8.78 7.46
C MET A 143 -6.23 8.26 8.75
N ARG A 144 -6.97 9.09 9.49
CA ARG A 144 -7.72 8.66 10.69
C ARG A 144 -8.84 7.69 10.34
N TYR A 145 -9.52 7.91 9.22
CA TYR A 145 -10.56 7.00 8.75
C TYR A 145 -9.96 5.63 8.35
N LEU A 146 -8.84 5.62 7.62
CA LEU A 146 -8.15 4.39 7.23
C LEU A 146 -7.63 3.61 8.44
N ASP A 147 -7.01 4.30 9.40
CA ASP A 147 -6.57 3.74 10.68
C ASP A 147 -7.73 3.07 11.43
N TRP A 148 -8.82 3.81 11.64
CA TRP A 148 -10.00 3.29 12.33
C TRP A 148 -10.62 2.09 11.61
N LYS A 149 -10.77 2.15 10.28
CA LYS A 149 -11.34 1.04 9.51
C LYS A 149 -10.44 -0.19 9.46
N PHE A 150 -9.12 0.00 9.46
CA PHE A 150 -8.20 -1.12 9.54
C PHE A 150 -8.23 -1.78 10.93
N GLU A 151 -8.37 -1.01 12.00
CA GLU A 151 -8.52 -1.57 13.35
C GLU A 151 -9.88 -2.27 13.53
N GLU A 152 -10.99 -1.69 13.06
CA GLU A 152 -12.31 -2.35 13.06
C GLU A 152 -12.26 -3.70 12.30
N PHE A 153 -11.53 -3.74 11.18
CA PHE A 153 -11.27 -4.99 10.47
C PHE A 153 -10.48 -5.99 11.32
N ARG A 154 -9.43 -5.55 12.01
CA ARG A 154 -8.62 -6.39 12.91
C ARG A 154 -9.40 -6.94 14.10
N GLU A 155 -10.24 -6.14 14.71
CA GLU A 155 -11.11 -6.55 15.83
C GLU A 155 -12.11 -7.61 15.39
N SER A 156 -12.69 -7.46 14.20
CA SER A 156 -13.63 -8.44 13.62
C SER A 156 -12.96 -9.67 13.00
N HIS A 157 -11.66 -9.60 12.68
CA HIS A 157 -10.87 -10.65 12.06
C HIS A 157 -9.56 -10.85 12.82
N PRO A 158 -9.60 -11.36 14.06
CA PRO A 158 -8.40 -11.53 14.88
C PRO A 158 -7.36 -12.42 14.17
N GLY A 159 -6.10 -11.99 14.20
CA GLY A 159 -4.98 -12.82 13.71
C GLY A 159 -4.84 -14.08 14.57
N ARG A 160 -4.25 -15.14 14.02
CA ARG A 160 -4.14 -16.43 14.75
C ARG A 160 -3.40 -16.31 16.10
N ASN A 161 -2.57 -15.28 16.26
CA ASN A 161 -1.79 -15.02 17.48
C ASN A 161 -2.50 -14.12 18.52
N SER A 162 -3.64 -13.48 18.21
CA SER A 162 -4.34 -12.63 19.20
C SER A 162 -5.22 -13.44 20.17
N LEU A 163 -5.45 -14.72 19.91
CA LEU A 163 -6.16 -15.64 20.82
C LEU A 163 -5.26 -16.20 21.93
N ALA A 164 -3.95 -15.96 21.88
CA ALA A 164 -2.98 -16.43 22.87
C ALA A 164 -2.66 -15.40 23.98
N SER A 165 -3.02 -14.12 23.82
CA SER A 165 -2.77 -13.08 24.83
C SER A 165 -3.88 -12.93 25.88
N HIS A 166 -4.88 -13.82 25.86
CA HIS A 166 -6.01 -13.81 26.81
C HIS A 166 -6.20 -15.16 27.54
N ARG A 167 -5.15 -15.96 27.69
CA ARG A 167 -5.12 -17.12 28.60
C ARG A 167 -3.98 -17.01 29.60
#